data_AF-A0A7C2SPE6-F1
#
_entry.id   AF-A0A7C2SPE6-F1
#
_cell.length_a   1.000
_cell.length_b   1.000
_cell.length_c   1.000
_cell.angle_alpha   90.00
_cell.angle_beta   90.00
_cell.angle_gamma   90.00
#
_symmetry.space_group_name_H-M   'P 1'
#
loop_
_entity.id
_entity.type
_entity.pdbx_description
1 polymer ?
#
loop_
_entity_poly.entity_id
_entity_poly.type
_entity_poly.pdbx_seq_one_letter_code
_entity_poly.pdbx_strand_id
1 'polypeptide(L)'
;MISLPEASTINGQWQVVALNRGRVDGMAAGNVVRLHRPGNIAKVDNTPIPDPRGGDTGTTAGERVSEVKLPDVELGDAVVFLVYERVSYALLTGVTQEVREGTCFTAPNVPTFACR
;
A
#
# COMPACT_ATOMS: atom_id res chain seq x y z
N MET A 1 -5.85 4.93 7.22
CA MET A 1 -7.03 4.65 6.38
C MET A 1 -7.39 5.96 5.68
N ILE A 2 -7.63 5.89 4.38
CA ILE A 2 -8.06 7.00 3.51
C ILE A 2 -9.52 6.75 3.15
N SER A 3 -10.36 7.80 3.12
CA SER A 3 -11.74 7.75 2.61
C SER A 3 -11.88 8.70 1.41
N LEU A 4 -12.61 8.27 0.37
CA LEU A 4 -12.85 9.00 -0.88
C LEU A 4 -14.37 9.22 -1.05
N PRO A 5 -14.86 10.48 -1.08
CA PRO A 5 -16.29 10.76 -1.15
C PRO A 5 -16.93 10.55 -2.53
N GLU A 6 -16.17 10.48 -3.63
CA GLU A 6 -16.70 10.15 -4.97
C GLU A 6 -15.76 9.21 -5.73
N ALA A 7 -16.16 7.94 -5.90
CA ALA A 7 -15.40 6.94 -6.63
C ALA A 7 -15.78 6.94 -8.12
N SER A 8 -15.11 7.79 -8.89
CA SER A 8 -15.10 7.75 -10.36
C SER A 8 -13.68 7.44 -10.82
N THR A 9 -13.41 6.16 -11.00
CA THR A 9 -12.24 5.59 -11.66
C THR A 9 -12.12 6.23 -13.05
N ILE A 10 -11.05 6.95 -13.38
CA ILE A 10 -9.99 6.42 -14.26
C ILE A 10 -8.64 7.10 -13.97
N ASN A 11 -8.58 8.28 -13.36
CA ASN A 11 -7.33 8.95 -13.03
C ASN A 11 -7.48 9.56 -11.64
N GLY A 12 -6.97 8.89 -10.59
CA GLY A 12 -6.97 9.43 -9.22
C GLY A 12 -6.18 10.73 -9.04
N GLN A 13 -5.64 11.29 -10.13
CA GLN A 13 -4.98 12.58 -10.15
C GLN A 13 -6.00 13.70 -9.87
N TRP A 14 -5.62 14.66 -9.04
CA TRP A 14 -6.43 15.81 -8.61
C TRP A 14 -7.60 15.50 -7.68
N GLN A 15 -7.70 14.27 -7.16
CA GLN A 15 -8.69 13.95 -6.13
C GLN A 15 -8.21 14.39 -4.74
N VAL A 16 -9.17 14.74 -3.89
CA VAL A 16 -8.94 15.06 -2.48
C VAL A 16 -9.13 13.79 -1.65
N VAL A 17 -8.15 13.47 -0.81
CA VAL A 17 -8.20 12.35 0.13
C VAL A 17 -8.11 12.85 1.56
N ALA A 18 -8.85 12.20 2.46
CA ALA A 18 -8.72 12.42 3.90
C ALA A 18 -7.66 11.47 4.48
N LEU A 19 -6.67 12.01 5.18
CA LEU A 19 -5.63 11.28 5.91
C LEU A 19 -5.99 11.25 7.40
N ASN A 20 -5.96 10.07 8.02
CA ASN A 20 -6.14 9.90 9.48
C ASN A 20 -4.93 10.39 10.30
N ARG A 21 -4.36 11.54 9.95
CA ARG A 21 -3.29 12.23 10.67
C ARG A 21 -3.51 13.72 10.61
N GLY A 22 -3.32 14.39 11.72
CA GLY A 22 -3.51 15.83 11.85
C GLY A 22 -2.36 16.52 12.54
N ARG A 23 -2.62 17.71 13.08
CA ARG A 23 -1.64 18.55 13.77
C ARG A 23 -0.96 17.82 14.93
N VAL A 24 -1.68 16.98 15.66
CA VAL A 24 -1.12 16.20 16.78
C VAL A 24 -0.08 15.16 16.33
N ASP A 25 -0.13 14.77 15.06
CA ASP A 25 0.79 13.81 14.45
C ASP A 25 1.96 14.49 13.72
N GLY A 26 2.02 15.82 13.71
CA GLY A 26 3.04 16.59 12.98
C GLY A 26 2.66 16.94 11.54
N MET A 27 1.40 16.77 11.12
CA MET A 27 0.96 17.23 9.81
C MET A 27 0.89 18.76 9.74
N ALA A 28 1.33 19.33 8.62
CA ALA A 28 1.23 20.74 8.29
C ALA A 28 0.80 20.91 6.82
N ALA A 29 0.14 22.03 6.51
CA ALA A 29 -0.14 22.38 5.14
C ALA A 29 1.18 22.58 4.37
N GLY A 30 1.23 22.09 3.14
CA GLY A 30 2.45 22.01 2.33
C GLY A 30 3.26 20.72 2.50
N ASN A 31 2.95 19.87 3.48
CA ASN A 31 3.59 18.56 3.59
C ASN A 31 3.32 17.73 2.32
N VAL A 32 4.38 17.14 1.77
CA VAL A 32 4.29 16.15 0.69
C VAL A 32 4.33 14.77 1.31
N VAL A 33 3.34 13.93 0.98
CA VAL A 33 3.24 12.55 1.45
C VAL A 33 3.35 11.59 0.28
N ARG A 34 4.07 10.50 0.50
CA ARG A 34 4.28 9.46 -0.52
C ARG A 34 3.32 8.30 -0.30
N LEU A 35 2.51 7.99 -1.30
CA LEU A 35 1.51 6.93 -1.27
C LEU A 35 2.10 5.61 -1.75
N HIS A 36 1.82 4.55 -0.99
CA HIS A 36 2.26 3.20 -1.33
C HIS A 36 1.22 2.18 -0.91
N ARG A 37 1.17 1.05 -1.63
CA ARG A 37 0.39 -0.12 -1.28
C ARG A 37 1.31 -1.13 -0.62
N PRO A 38 0.97 -1.65 0.58
CA PRO A 38 1.76 -2.69 1.20
C PRO A 38 1.69 -3.94 0.35
N GLY A 39 2.81 -4.63 0.17
CA GLY A 39 2.85 -5.88 -0.56
C GLY A 39 2.08 -6.97 0.17
N ASN A 40 1.27 -7.71 -0.57
CA ASN A 40 0.49 -8.82 -0.03
C ASN A 40 1.40 -10.00 0.32
N ILE A 41 0.97 -10.82 1.27
CA ILE A 41 1.59 -12.11 1.56
C ILE A 41 1.11 -13.10 0.50
N ALA A 42 2.01 -13.48 -0.40
CA ALA A 42 1.73 -14.46 -1.44
C ALA A 42 2.11 -15.87 -0.95
N LYS A 43 1.21 -16.83 -1.19
CA LYS A 43 1.50 -18.25 -1.00
C LYS A 43 2.19 -18.77 -2.25
N VAL A 44 3.42 -19.24 -2.11
CA VAL A 44 4.18 -19.84 -3.21
C VAL A 44 4.14 -21.35 -3.05
N ASP A 45 3.63 -22.03 -4.08
CA ASP A 45 3.68 -23.47 -4.18
C ASP A 45 5.05 -23.89 -4.73
N ASN A 46 5.86 -24.53 -3.88
CA ASN A 46 7.17 -25.06 -4.24
C ASN A 46 7.13 -26.58 -4.46
N THR A 47 5.97 -27.15 -4.79
CA THR A 47 5.89 -28.57 -5.16
C THR A 47 6.83 -28.86 -6.34
N PRO A 48 7.81 -29.77 -6.17
CA PRO A 48 8.69 -30.13 -7.27
C PRO A 48 7.87 -30.76 -8.39
N ILE A 49 7.99 -30.24 -9.62
CA ILE A 49 7.39 -30.87 -10.80
C ILE A 49 8.11 -32.21 -11.02
N PRO A 50 7.42 -33.36 -10.99
CA PRO A 50 8.06 -34.64 -11.20
C PRO A 50 8.59 -34.75 -12.64
N ASP A 51 9.88 -35.08 -12.78
CA ASP A 51 10.50 -35.37 -14.08
C ASP A 51 9.96 -36.73 -14.60
N PRO A 52 9.36 -36.79 -15.81
CA PRO A 52 8.86 -38.03 -16.38
C PRO A 52 9.95 -39.10 -16.68
N ARG A 53 11.24 -38.75 -16.62
CA ARG A 53 12.34 -39.59 -17.15
C ARG A 53 13.27 -40.23 -16.10
N GLY A 54 13.05 -40.08 -14.79
CA GLY A 54 14.01 -40.59 -13.83
C GLY A 54 13.48 -40.85 -12.44
N GLY A 55 13.40 -42.14 -12.09
CA GLY A 55 13.80 -42.69 -10.79
C GLY A 55 13.10 -42.13 -9.55
N ASP A 56 12.22 -42.96 -9.01
CA ASP A 56 11.65 -42.89 -7.66
C ASP A 56 12.65 -42.33 -6.63
N THR A 57 12.56 -41.04 -6.35
CA THR A 57 13.20 -40.39 -5.21
C THR A 57 12.09 -39.85 -4.35
N GLY A 58 11.63 -40.72 -3.45
CA GLY A 58 10.67 -40.40 -2.42
C GLY A 58 11.05 -39.11 -1.72
N THR A 59 10.25 -38.07 -1.95
CA THR A 59 10.25 -36.89 -1.11
C THR A 59 8.81 -36.61 -0.75
N THR A 60 8.57 -36.67 0.55
CA THR A 60 7.28 -36.51 1.23
C THR A 60 6.44 -35.43 0.55
N ALA A 61 5.26 -35.83 0.08
CA ALA A 61 4.19 -34.96 -0.37
C ALA A 61 3.63 -34.15 0.82
N GLY A 62 4.47 -33.30 1.39
CA GLY A 62 4.07 -32.20 2.24
C GLY A 62 3.94 -30.99 1.33
N GLU A 63 2.75 -30.44 1.26
CA GLU A 63 2.43 -29.15 0.65
C GLU A 63 3.39 -28.08 1.23
N ARG A 64 4.49 -27.80 0.52
CA ARG A 64 5.48 -26.78 0.90
C ARG A 64 5.00 -25.43 0.40
N VAL A 65 3.87 -24.98 0.94
CA VAL A 65 3.38 -23.62 0.71
C VAL A 65 4.16 -22.69 1.63
N SER A 66 5.07 -21.92 1.03
CA SER A 66 5.80 -20.86 1.74
C SER A 66 5.09 -19.54 1.56
N GLU A 67 4.91 -18.78 2.64
CA GLU A 67 4.38 -17.42 2.59
C GLU A 67 5.54 -16.43 2.37
N VAL A 68 5.46 -15.66 1.28
CA VAL A 68 6.45 -14.64 0.92
C VAL A 68 5.77 -13.28 0.87
N LYS A 69 6.32 -12.29 1.58
CA LYS A 69 5.83 -10.90 1.50
C LYS A 69 6.32 -10.26 0.21
N LEU A 70 5.39 -9.81 -0.64
CA LEU A 70 5.73 -9.04 -1.83
C LEU A 70 6.29 -7.66 -1.45
N PRO A 71 7.12 -7.04 -2.31
CA PRO A 71 7.57 -5.66 -2.08
C PRO A 71 6.39 -4.69 -2.14
N ASP A 72 6.52 -3.58 -1.42
CA ASP A 72 5.53 -2.50 -1.41
C ASP A 72 5.58 -1.76 -2.76
N VAL A 73 4.41 -1.34 -3.26
CA VAL A 73 4.27 -0.68 -4.57
C VAL A 73 4.02 0.82 -4.37
N GLU A 74 4.87 1.66 -4.98
CA GLU A 74 4.65 3.10 -4.98
C GLU A 74 3.47 3.48 -5.89
N LEU A 75 2.57 4.30 -5.37
CA LEU A 75 1.38 4.75 -6.10
C LEU A 75 1.53 6.19 -6.59
N GLY A 76 2.26 7.04 -5.86
CA GLY A 76 2.46 8.44 -6.21
C GLY A 76 2.63 9.36 -5.01
N ASP A 77 2.45 10.65 -5.23
CA ASP A 77 2.58 11.70 -4.19
C ASP A 77 1.29 12.51 -4.02
N ALA A 78 1.12 13.07 -2.82
CA ALA A 78 0.02 13.95 -2.48
C ALA A 78 0.48 15.14 -1.62
N VAL A 79 -0.17 16.28 -1.77
CA VAL A 79 0.15 17.52 -1.04
C VAL A 79 -0.96 17.84 -0.05
N VAL A 80 -0.61 17.97 1.23
CA VAL A 80 -1.54 18.33 2.30
C VAL A 80 -1.86 19.83 2.23
N PHE A 81 -3.14 20.20 2.26
CA PHE A 81 -3.57 21.61 2.16
C PHE A 81 -4.52 22.05 3.28
N LEU A 82 -5.22 21.14 3.94
CA LEU A 82 -6.01 21.43 5.15
C LEU A 82 -5.63 20.47 6.26
N VAL A 83 -5.38 21.00 7.46
CA VAL A 83 -4.97 20.21 8.62
C VAL A 83 -5.86 20.56 9.82
N TYR A 84 -6.49 19.54 10.37
CA TYR A 84 -7.19 19.56 11.65
C TYR A 84 -6.37 18.83 12.71
N GLU A 85 -6.87 18.71 13.93
CA GLU A 85 -6.14 18.06 15.03
C GLU A 85 -5.77 16.61 14.74
N ARG A 86 -6.70 15.80 14.20
CA ARG A 86 -6.53 14.35 14.01
C ARG A 86 -6.70 13.88 12.57
N VAL A 87 -7.04 14.79 11.66
CA VAL A 87 -7.29 14.50 10.24
C VAL A 87 -6.71 15.61 9.40
N SER A 88 -6.26 15.28 8.19
CA SER A 88 -5.81 16.26 7.20
C SER A 88 -6.33 15.88 5.82
N TYR A 89 -6.42 16.86 4.93
CA TYR A 89 -6.84 16.66 3.56
C TYR A 89 -5.67 16.92 2.63
N ALA A 90 -5.47 16.01 1.69
CA ALA A 90 -4.40 16.08 0.72
C ALA A 90 -4.95 15.98 -0.71
N LEU A 91 -4.29 16.68 -1.63
CA LEU A 91 -4.55 16.65 -3.06
C LEU A 91 -3.57 15.68 -3.72
N LEU A 92 -4.09 14.71 -4.46
CA LEU A 92 -3.27 13.79 -5.26
C LEU A 92 -2.70 14.52 -6.47
N THR A 93 -1.37 14.65 -6.58
CA THR A 93 -0.73 15.44 -7.64
C THR A 93 -0.23 14.57 -8.81
N GLY A 94 0.17 13.34 -8.52
CA GLY A 94 0.66 12.40 -9.52
C GLY A 94 0.57 10.99 -8.98
N VAL A 95 -0.55 10.32 -9.27
CA VAL A 95 -0.76 8.91 -8.95
C VAL A 95 -0.86 8.10 -10.23
N THR A 96 -0.07 7.02 -10.32
CA THR A 96 -0.01 6.13 -11.49
C THR A 96 -1.03 5.01 -11.43
N GLN A 97 -1.52 4.72 -10.22
CA GLN A 97 -2.52 3.70 -9.95
C GLN A 97 -3.62 4.27 -9.05
N GLU A 98 -4.77 3.61 -9.07
CA GLU A 98 -5.90 3.98 -8.23
C GLU A 98 -5.56 3.88 -6.73
N VAL A 99 -5.91 4.93 -5.99
CA VAL A 99 -5.84 4.99 -4.54
C VAL A 99 -7.14 4.39 -4.00
N ARG A 100 -7.02 3.36 -3.16
CA ARG A 100 -8.15 2.68 -2.53
C ARG A 100 -8.06 2.78 -1.01
N GLU A 101 -9.18 2.52 -0.34
CA GLU A 101 -9.18 2.33 1.12
C GLU A 101 -8.16 1.24 1.50
N GLY A 102 -7.34 1.49 2.52
CA GLY A 102 -6.19 0.64 2.88
C GLY A 102 -4.84 1.07 2.29
N THR A 103 -4.81 2.10 1.43
CA THR A 103 -3.56 2.71 0.96
C THR A 103 -2.79 3.36 2.12
N CYS A 104 -1.47 3.18 2.10
CA CYS A 104 -0.53 3.73 3.06
C CYS A 104 0.07 5.04 2.58
N PHE A 105 0.58 5.81 3.53
CA PHE A 105 1.40 6.97 3.22
C PHE A 105 2.56 7.10 4.20
N THR A 106 3.65 7.68 3.73
CA THR A 106 4.80 8.11 4.55
C THR A 106 5.02 9.60 4.37
N ALA A 107 5.46 10.27 5.43
CA ALA A 107 5.85 11.67 5.40
C ALA A 107 7.12 11.86 6.25
N PRO A 108 8.06 12.74 5.85
CA PRO A 108 9.35 12.86 6.52
C PRO A 108 9.26 13.34 7.99
N ASN A 109 8.20 14.06 8.34
CA ASN A 109 7.97 14.65 9.66
C ASN A 109 6.82 14.00 10.46
N VAL A 110 6.27 12.89 9.96
CA VAL A 110 5.18 12.17 10.62
C VAL A 110 5.64 10.74 10.91
N PRO A 111 5.41 10.20 12.11
CA PRO A 111 5.81 8.83 12.39
C PRO A 111 5.15 7.88 11.40
N THR A 112 5.92 6.92 10.87
CA THR A 112 5.37 5.91 9.98
C THR A 112 4.67 4.85 10.82
N PHE A 113 3.39 4.60 10.54
CA PHE A 113 2.61 3.60 11.27
C PHE A 113 2.32 2.41 10.37
N ALA A 114 2.22 1.23 11.01
CA ALA A 114 1.83 0.01 10.31
C ALA A 114 0.47 0.22 9.65
N CYS A 115 0.43 0.09 8.33
CA CYS A 115 -0.82 -0.14 7.63
C CYS A 115 -1.34 -1.51 8.02
N ARG A 116 -2.49 -1.52 8.67
CA ARG A 116 -3.30 -2.70 8.91
C ARG A 116 -4.47 -2.70 7.95
#